data_AF-A0A936D2R8-F1
#
_entry.id   AF-A0A936D2R8-F1
#
_cell.length_a   1.000
_cell.length_b   1.000
_cell.length_c   1.000
_cell.angle_alpha   90.00
_cell.angle_beta   90.00
_cell.angle_gamma   90.00
#
_symmetry.space_group_name_H-M   'P 1'
#
loop_
_entity.id
_entity.type
_entity.pdbx_description
1 polymer ?
#
loop_
_entity_poly.entity_id
_entity_poly.type
_entity_poly.pdbx_seq_one_letter_code
_entity_poly.pdbx_strand_id
1 'polypeptide(L)'
;MWLQIGLIWISIYAINKYFIGRYLKIFLGRWKPQKIKDGYEYSLIARNSRVEEILLGVSVGNQFNFTIKHEVFLDRFFKKLGVSNEIQTGDEEFDNSIYVVSDDKGFHAKLVESTVFRCAIKKLFQSGLLRKSSVEKLECRDGRLWVVLTTDDEIAETNLEYEVIDSIVPILRSLAEELGNLKILSRKFYRERFFKKSFVIDCIIAGMIIYPVSQFLTTTYPFPYFYNNSDLYIHAAILAIILLVMLVLGVVFWMKNSSRAHVVILELLLIGAISSFGSSYYILRYANMHLIDEKVNVIETRLVEYKIKLIERNKFKPWRKKRYYKEYSLAFLDWTCNCSKMITLDVSENIYEKFIQYQKFKVHLHTGYFGYKWVSSIQPVENSQTR
;
A
#
# COMPACT_ATOMS: atom_id res chain seq x y z
N MET A 1 -13.69 20.65 8.60
CA MET A 1 -14.07 20.96 7.20
C MET A 1 -12.88 21.43 6.34
N TRP A 2 -12.32 22.62 6.54
CA TRP A 2 -11.23 23.14 5.70
C TRP A 2 -9.95 22.29 5.70
N LEU A 3 -9.64 21.63 6.83
CA LEU A 3 -8.52 20.70 6.93
C LEU A 3 -8.76 19.40 6.14
N GLN A 4 -10.01 18.95 6.01
CA GLN A 4 -10.36 17.77 5.21
C GLN A 4 -10.29 18.08 3.72
N ILE A 5 -10.73 19.28 3.30
CA ILE A 5 -10.56 19.77 1.93
C ILE A 5 -9.06 19.94 1.60
N GLY A 6 -8.28 20.50 2.53
CA GLY A 6 -6.82 20.61 2.38
C GLY A 6 -6.13 19.25 2.30
N LEU A 7 -6.54 18.26 3.09
CA LEU A 7 -6.03 16.89 3.02
C LEU A 7 -6.44 16.16 1.74
N ILE A 8 -7.64 16.42 1.21
CA ILE A 8 -8.04 15.91 -0.11
C ILE A 8 -7.12 16.49 -1.18
N TRP A 9 -6.81 17.78 -1.14
CA TRP A 9 -5.88 18.41 -2.08
C TRP A 9 -4.43 17.94 -1.89
N ILE A 10 -3.97 17.73 -0.66
CA ILE A 10 -2.65 17.18 -0.35
C ILE A 10 -2.55 15.72 -0.78
N SER A 11 -3.62 14.93 -0.65
CA SER A 11 -3.68 13.56 -1.15
C SER A 11 -3.72 13.53 -2.66
N ILE A 12 -4.52 14.37 -3.32
CA ILE A 12 -4.47 14.55 -4.77
C ILE A 12 -3.05 14.93 -5.19
N TYR A 13 -2.39 15.87 -4.51
CA TYR A 13 -1.03 16.30 -4.81
C TYR A 13 0.03 15.23 -4.50
N ALA A 14 -0.10 14.47 -3.41
CA ALA A 14 0.82 13.40 -3.02
C ALA A 14 0.63 12.17 -3.92
N ILE A 15 -0.59 11.84 -4.31
CA ILE A 15 -0.87 10.85 -5.36
C ILE A 15 -0.27 11.35 -6.68
N ASN A 16 -0.42 12.63 -7.01
CA ASN A 16 0.10 13.21 -8.25
C ASN A 16 1.63 13.43 -8.24
N LYS A 17 2.27 13.49 -7.08
CA LYS A 17 3.73 13.68 -6.98
C LYS A 17 4.47 12.40 -6.64
N TYR A 18 3.86 11.53 -5.86
CA TYR A 18 4.45 10.27 -5.41
C TYR A 18 3.98 9.11 -6.26
N PHE A 19 2.69 9.01 -6.56
CA PHE A 19 2.18 7.97 -7.46
C PHE A 19 2.53 8.31 -8.90
N ILE A 20 2.18 9.50 -9.38
CA ILE A 20 2.58 9.97 -10.71
C ILE A 20 4.08 10.24 -10.78
N GLY A 21 4.80 10.65 -9.72
CA GLY A 21 6.26 10.77 -9.80
C GLY A 21 7.04 9.46 -9.71
N ARG A 22 6.55 8.45 -8.97
CA ARG A 22 7.12 7.09 -8.94
C ARG A 22 6.73 6.33 -10.19
N TYR A 23 5.46 6.43 -10.63
CA TYR A 23 5.05 5.97 -11.96
C TYR A 23 5.87 6.72 -13.00
N LEU A 24 5.77 8.03 -13.22
CA LEU A 24 6.55 8.78 -14.23
C LEU A 24 8.08 8.62 -14.10
N LYS A 25 8.71 8.43 -12.94
CA LYS A 25 10.17 8.14 -12.90
C LYS A 25 10.48 6.71 -13.32
N ILE A 26 9.70 5.73 -12.86
CA ILE A 26 9.81 4.33 -13.31
C ILE A 26 9.30 4.19 -14.76
N PHE A 27 8.42 5.07 -15.22
CA PHE A 27 7.71 5.02 -16.50
C PHE A 27 8.35 5.91 -17.57
N LEU A 28 8.95 7.05 -17.24
CA LEU A 28 9.56 7.98 -18.20
C LEU A 28 11.07 8.10 -18.02
N GLY A 29 11.62 7.74 -16.85
CA GLY A 29 13.05 7.79 -16.57
C GLY A 29 13.77 6.48 -16.89
N ARG A 30 13.18 5.35 -16.46
CA ARG A 30 13.78 4.01 -16.61
C ARG A 30 14.04 3.61 -18.07
N TRP A 31 13.19 4.07 -18.99
CA TRP A 31 13.19 3.66 -20.40
C TRP A 31 13.83 4.68 -21.33
N LYS A 32 14.72 5.54 -20.81
CA LYS A 32 15.55 6.40 -21.64
C LYS A 32 16.87 5.69 -21.90
N PRO A 33 17.29 5.52 -23.17
CA PRO A 33 18.60 4.97 -23.47
C PRO A 33 19.68 5.84 -22.86
N GLN A 34 20.69 5.21 -22.24
CA GLN A 34 21.93 5.90 -21.88
C GLN A 34 22.90 5.90 -23.07
N LYS A 35 22.93 4.79 -23.83
CA LYS A 35 23.78 4.64 -25.02
C LYS A 35 23.00 4.01 -26.16
N ILE A 36 23.40 4.33 -27.38
CA ILE A 36 22.84 3.81 -28.64
C ILE A 36 24.02 3.26 -29.44
N LYS A 37 23.93 1.99 -29.87
CA LYS A 37 24.96 1.34 -30.67
C LYS A 37 24.30 0.37 -31.63
N ASP A 38 24.71 0.36 -32.89
CA ASP A 38 24.24 -0.57 -33.92
C ASP A 38 22.71 -0.73 -33.99
N GLY A 39 21.93 0.33 -33.76
CA GLY A 39 20.45 0.28 -33.79
C GLY A 39 19.78 -0.42 -32.60
N TYR A 40 20.54 -0.75 -31.56
CA TYR A 40 19.99 -1.09 -30.23
C TYR A 40 20.32 0.00 -29.22
N GLU A 41 19.52 0.04 -28.17
CA GLU A 41 19.57 0.98 -27.06
C GLU A 41 19.92 0.23 -25.78
N TYR A 42 20.68 0.83 -24.87
CA TYR A 42 20.86 0.22 -23.56
C TYR A 42 20.99 1.22 -22.41
N SER A 43 20.65 0.76 -21.22
CA SER A 43 20.80 1.49 -19.95
C SER A 43 21.21 0.54 -18.84
N LEU A 44 22.13 0.99 -17.98
CA LEU A 44 22.55 0.27 -16.79
C LEU A 44 21.94 0.95 -15.56
N ILE A 45 21.33 0.15 -14.69
CA ILE A 45 20.80 0.63 -13.41
C ILE A 45 21.67 0.04 -12.31
N ALA A 46 22.45 0.91 -11.68
CA ALA A 46 23.34 0.55 -10.60
C ALA A 46 22.84 1.11 -9.25
N ARG A 47 23.06 0.33 -8.20
CA ARG A 47 22.80 0.71 -6.81
C ARG A 47 24.03 0.38 -5.97
N ASN A 48 24.50 1.33 -5.18
CA ASN A 48 25.70 1.17 -4.36
C ASN A 48 26.92 0.67 -5.16
N SER A 49 27.14 1.22 -6.36
CA SER A 49 28.23 0.84 -7.28
C SER A 49 28.15 -0.58 -7.88
N ARG A 50 27.05 -1.31 -7.66
CA ARG A 50 26.78 -2.60 -8.29
C ARG A 50 25.68 -2.45 -9.34
N VAL A 51 25.90 -2.98 -10.54
CA VAL A 51 24.84 -3.09 -11.56
C VAL A 51 23.81 -4.10 -11.03
N GLU A 52 22.56 -3.67 -10.89
CA GLU A 52 21.44 -4.54 -10.49
C GLU A 52 20.62 -4.96 -11.72
N GLU A 53 20.50 -4.07 -12.71
CA GLU A 53 19.71 -4.32 -13.90
C GLU A 53 20.38 -3.79 -15.18
N ILE A 54 20.19 -4.53 -16.27
CA ILE A 54 20.60 -4.15 -17.63
C ILE A 54 19.35 -4.08 -18.49
N LEU A 55 19.14 -2.94 -19.15
CA LEU A 55 18.03 -2.73 -20.07
C LEU A 55 18.57 -2.72 -21.49
N LEU A 56 18.06 -3.61 -22.34
CA LEU A 56 18.38 -3.69 -23.76
C LEU A 56 17.13 -3.41 -24.56
N GLY A 57 17.16 -2.42 -25.44
CA GLY A 57 16.02 -1.94 -26.22
C GLY A 57 16.26 -2.01 -27.71
N VAL A 58 15.22 -2.32 -28.47
CA VAL A 58 15.19 -2.07 -29.93
C VAL A 58 13.95 -1.27 -30.27
N SER A 59 14.02 -0.45 -31.32
CA SER A 59 12.86 0.31 -31.78
C SER A 59 11.78 -0.62 -32.33
N VAL A 60 10.54 -0.36 -31.94
CA VAL A 60 9.33 -1.03 -32.47
C VAL A 60 8.27 0.04 -32.69
N GLY A 61 7.29 -0.17 -33.57
CA GLY A 61 6.22 0.82 -33.74
C GLY A 61 5.55 1.22 -32.41
N ASN A 62 5.10 2.47 -32.29
CA ASN A 62 4.38 3.02 -31.10
C ASN A 62 3.00 2.39 -30.83
N GLN A 63 2.75 1.19 -31.34
CA GLN A 63 1.42 0.63 -31.45
C GLN A 63 1.11 -0.38 -30.34
N PHE A 64 2.12 -0.89 -29.65
CA PHE A 64 1.98 -1.93 -28.63
C PHE A 64 2.33 -1.42 -27.24
N ASN A 65 1.62 -1.94 -26.23
CA ASN A 65 1.98 -1.79 -24.83
C ASN A 65 1.71 -3.11 -24.11
N PHE A 66 2.78 -3.80 -23.74
CA PHE A 66 2.68 -5.05 -23.02
C PHE A 66 3.91 -5.29 -22.14
N THR A 67 3.73 -6.14 -21.14
CA THR A 67 4.83 -6.69 -20.35
C THR A 67 4.69 -8.20 -20.33
N ILE A 68 5.77 -8.92 -20.61
CA ILE A 68 5.89 -10.36 -20.49
C ILE A 68 6.93 -10.62 -19.41
N LYS A 69 6.64 -11.51 -18.48
CA LYS A 69 7.55 -11.89 -17.38
C LYS A 69 7.40 -13.37 -17.08
N HIS A 70 8.27 -13.92 -16.26
CA HIS A 70 8.02 -15.24 -15.69
C HIS A 70 6.75 -15.24 -14.82
N GLU A 71 5.96 -16.31 -14.92
CA GLU A 71 4.76 -16.48 -14.08
C GLU A 71 5.14 -16.82 -12.64
N VAL A 72 4.86 -15.91 -11.71
CA VAL A 72 5.12 -16.16 -10.28
C VAL A 72 3.93 -16.83 -9.60
N PHE A 73 4.15 -17.38 -8.41
CA PHE A 73 3.09 -18.02 -7.62
C PHE A 73 1.86 -17.13 -7.42
N LEU A 74 2.08 -15.84 -7.20
CA LEU A 74 1.01 -14.88 -6.97
C LEU A 74 0.15 -14.66 -8.22
N ASP A 75 0.76 -14.62 -9.41
CA ASP A 75 0.05 -14.52 -10.68
C ASP A 75 -0.87 -15.75 -10.86
N ARG A 76 -0.34 -16.96 -10.60
CA ARG A 76 -1.09 -18.23 -10.63
C ARG A 76 -2.27 -18.25 -9.66
N PHE A 77 -2.08 -17.73 -8.45
CA PHE A 77 -3.15 -17.64 -7.46
C PHE A 77 -4.31 -16.76 -7.97
N PHE A 78 -4.01 -15.57 -8.50
CA PHE A 78 -5.05 -14.68 -9.02
C PHE A 78 -5.70 -15.19 -10.30
N LYS A 79 -4.95 -15.90 -11.15
CA LYS A 79 -5.48 -16.58 -12.35
C LYS A 79 -6.49 -17.66 -11.95
N LYS A 80 -6.15 -18.49 -10.95
CA LYS A 80 -7.06 -19.53 -10.41
C LYS A 80 -8.33 -18.96 -9.79
N LEU A 81 -8.26 -17.78 -9.17
CA LEU A 81 -9.44 -17.08 -8.65
C LEU A 81 -10.29 -16.40 -9.73
N GLY A 82 -9.87 -16.43 -11.01
CA GLY A 82 -10.55 -15.73 -12.10
C GLY A 82 -10.48 -14.20 -12.00
N VAL A 83 -9.52 -13.68 -11.24
CA VAL A 83 -9.35 -12.24 -10.99
C VAL A 83 -8.59 -11.58 -12.15
N SER A 84 -7.54 -12.23 -12.64
CA SER A 84 -6.83 -11.82 -13.85
C SER A 84 -7.34 -12.61 -15.05
N ASN A 85 -7.66 -11.90 -16.13
CA ASN A 85 -7.90 -12.55 -17.42
C ASN A 85 -6.60 -12.51 -18.21
N GLU A 86 -5.85 -13.60 -18.10
CA GLU A 86 -4.62 -13.77 -18.87
C GLU A 86 -4.93 -14.45 -20.22
N ILE A 87 -4.24 -14.01 -21.26
CA ILE A 87 -4.26 -14.66 -22.57
C ILE A 87 -3.78 -16.11 -22.42
N GLN A 88 -4.58 -17.06 -22.89
CA GLN A 88 -4.12 -18.42 -23.10
C GLN A 88 -3.77 -18.59 -24.57
N THR A 89 -2.58 -19.07 -24.85
CA THR A 89 -2.09 -19.28 -26.22
C THR A 89 -2.42 -20.68 -26.75
N GLY A 90 -2.75 -21.60 -25.85
CA GLY A 90 -2.94 -23.03 -26.16
C GLY A 90 -1.63 -23.81 -26.22
N ASP A 91 -0.50 -23.16 -25.99
CA ASP A 91 0.80 -23.80 -25.76
C ASP A 91 1.02 -23.94 -24.25
N GLU A 92 0.83 -25.14 -23.71
CA GLU A 92 0.93 -25.39 -22.26
C GLU A 92 2.29 -25.01 -21.68
N GLU A 93 3.38 -25.19 -22.43
CA GLU A 93 4.71 -24.82 -21.95
C GLU A 93 4.83 -23.29 -21.80
N PHE A 94 4.28 -22.55 -22.76
CA PHE A 94 4.23 -21.10 -22.72
C PHE A 94 3.32 -20.61 -21.59
N ASP A 95 2.08 -21.11 -21.55
CA ASP A 95 1.00 -20.64 -20.65
C ASP A 95 1.26 -20.94 -19.16
N ASN A 96 2.19 -21.87 -18.85
CA ASN A 96 2.61 -22.21 -17.48
C ASN A 96 3.93 -21.55 -17.04
N SER A 97 4.71 -20.96 -17.97
CA SER A 97 6.04 -20.40 -17.67
C SER A 97 6.09 -18.89 -17.81
N ILE A 98 5.21 -18.31 -18.62
CA ILE A 98 5.24 -16.93 -19.02
C ILE A 98 3.90 -16.27 -18.68
N TYR A 99 3.98 -15.15 -17.97
CA TYR A 99 2.84 -14.29 -17.66
C TYR A 99 2.78 -13.08 -18.58
N VAL A 100 1.63 -12.86 -19.23
CA VAL A 100 1.45 -11.75 -20.17
C VAL A 100 0.50 -10.67 -19.64
N VAL A 101 1.04 -9.47 -19.47
CA VAL A 101 0.32 -8.26 -19.08
C VAL A 101 0.09 -7.41 -20.33
N SER A 102 -1.05 -7.61 -20.99
CA SER A 102 -1.54 -6.72 -22.03
C SER A 102 -3.07 -6.69 -22.01
N ASP A 103 -3.62 -5.56 -22.46
CA ASP A 103 -5.04 -5.43 -22.75
C ASP A 103 -5.24 -5.22 -24.28
N ASP A 104 -4.19 -5.35 -25.08
CA ASP A 104 -4.20 -5.12 -26.54
C ASP A 104 -4.61 -6.37 -27.29
N LYS A 105 -5.85 -6.37 -27.81
CA LYS A 105 -6.40 -7.51 -28.55
C LYS A 105 -5.58 -7.89 -29.81
N GLY A 106 -4.95 -6.92 -30.47
CA GLY A 106 -4.13 -7.18 -31.65
C GLY A 106 -2.85 -7.92 -31.28
N PHE A 107 -2.21 -7.51 -30.19
CA PHE A 107 -1.11 -8.25 -29.60
C PHE A 107 -1.54 -9.67 -29.17
N HIS A 108 -2.72 -9.80 -28.55
CA HIS A 108 -3.24 -11.10 -28.12
C HIS A 108 -3.42 -12.05 -29.31
N ALA A 109 -4.04 -11.58 -30.39
CA ALA A 109 -4.24 -12.37 -31.61
C ALA A 109 -2.90 -12.86 -32.17
N LYS A 110 -1.90 -11.98 -32.29
CA LYS A 110 -0.55 -12.39 -32.76
C LYS A 110 0.06 -13.45 -31.86
N LEU A 111 -0.03 -13.26 -30.55
CA LEU A 111 0.58 -14.19 -29.59
C LEU A 111 -0.04 -15.59 -29.70
N VAL A 112 -1.35 -15.68 -29.96
CA VAL A 112 -2.07 -16.95 -30.19
C VAL A 112 -1.74 -17.53 -31.57
N GLU A 113 -1.67 -16.72 -32.62
CA GLU A 113 -1.47 -17.18 -34.00
C GLU A 113 -0.03 -17.59 -34.30
N SER A 114 0.98 -16.87 -33.79
CA SER A 114 2.38 -17.06 -34.19
C SER A 114 3.15 -17.95 -33.20
N THR A 115 3.32 -19.22 -33.58
CA THR A 115 4.22 -20.17 -32.88
C THR A 115 5.66 -19.67 -32.86
N VAL A 116 6.13 -19.08 -33.97
CA VAL A 116 7.49 -18.51 -34.09
C VAL A 116 7.71 -17.42 -33.04
N PHE A 117 6.73 -16.53 -32.86
CA PHE A 117 6.79 -15.46 -31.88
C PHE A 117 6.84 -16.01 -30.45
N ARG A 118 6.00 -17.01 -30.12
CA ARG A 118 6.05 -17.69 -28.81
C ARG A 118 7.38 -18.39 -28.57
N CYS A 119 7.91 -19.11 -29.56
CA CYS A 119 9.20 -19.79 -29.46
C CYS A 119 10.35 -18.80 -29.25
N ALA A 120 10.32 -17.63 -29.92
CA ALA A 120 11.31 -16.59 -29.71
C ALA A 120 11.26 -16.01 -28.30
N ILE A 121 10.06 -15.80 -27.73
CA ILE A 121 9.89 -15.40 -26.33
C ILE A 121 10.39 -16.49 -25.38
N LYS A 122 10.00 -17.76 -25.58
CA LYS A 122 10.49 -18.88 -24.76
C LYS A 122 12.01 -18.96 -24.80
N LYS A 123 12.59 -18.90 -26.00
CA LYS A 123 14.05 -18.87 -26.19
C LYS A 123 14.68 -17.71 -25.46
N LEU A 124 14.09 -16.51 -25.49
CA LEU A 124 14.58 -15.35 -24.76
C LEU A 124 14.64 -15.61 -23.25
N PHE A 125 13.56 -16.12 -22.64
CA PHE A 125 13.51 -16.40 -21.20
C PHE A 125 14.34 -17.64 -20.78
N GLN A 126 14.44 -18.65 -21.65
CA GLN A 126 15.26 -19.85 -21.45
C GLN A 126 16.74 -19.62 -21.75
N SER A 127 17.07 -18.50 -22.38
CA SER A 127 18.41 -18.24 -22.90
C SER A 127 19.49 -18.35 -21.82
N GLY A 128 19.15 -18.15 -20.53
CA GLY A 128 20.03 -18.47 -19.40
C GLY A 128 21.42 -17.86 -19.54
N LEU A 129 21.48 -16.71 -20.23
CA LEU A 129 22.58 -16.44 -21.15
C LEU A 129 23.92 -16.18 -20.49
N LEU A 130 23.97 -15.96 -19.18
CA LEU A 130 25.20 -16.05 -18.42
C LEU A 130 24.89 -16.64 -17.06
N ARG A 131 25.84 -17.39 -16.48
CA ARG A 131 25.77 -17.94 -15.10
C ARG A 131 25.40 -16.91 -14.00
N LYS A 132 25.28 -15.62 -14.36
CA LYS A 132 25.15 -14.46 -13.48
C LYS A 132 23.99 -13.53 -13.84
N SER A 133 23.23 -13.79 -14.91
CA SER A 133 22.11 -12.94 -15.31
C SER A 133 20.89 -13.72 -15.79
N SER A 134 19.70 -13.18 -15.53
CA SER A 134 18.43 -13.76 -15.96
C SER A 134 17.50 -12.70 -16.56
N VAL A 135 16.69 -13.10 -17.53
CA VAL A 135 15.64 -12.23 -18.09
C VAL A 135 14.52 -12.11 -17.08
N GLU A 136 14.38 -10.92 -16.49
CA GLU A 136 13.29 -10.62 -15.56
C GLU A 136 11.98 -10.43 -16.35
N LYS A 137 12.04 -9.63 -17.42
CA LYS A 137 10.87 -9.29 -18.24
C LYS A 137 11.22 -8.74 -19.62
N LEU A 138 10.27 -8.84 -20.54
CA LEU A 138 10.22 -8.20 -21.84
C LEU A 138 9.07 -7.17 -21.83
N GLU A 139 9.35 -5.91 -22.09
CA GLU A 139 8.38 -4.80 -22.04
C GLU A 139 8.37 -4.04 -23.36
N CYS A 140 7.21 -3.99 -24.03
CA CYS A 140 7.03 -3.14 -25.21
C CYS A 140 6.35 -1.85 -24.81
N ARG A 141 7.02 -0.72 -25.03
CA ARG A 141 6.54 0.56 -24.56
C ARG A 141 7.16 1.75 -25.27
N ASP A 142 6.32 2.75 -25.55
CA ASP A 142 6.71 4.04 -26.13
C ASP A 142 7.62 3.85 -27.37
N GLY A 143 7.26 2.86 -28.20
CA GLY A 143 7.92 2.55 -29.47
C GLY A 143 9.21 1.77 -29.32
N ARG A 144 9.38 1.05 -28.22
CA ARG A 144 10.57 0.26 -27.96
C ARG A 144 10.20 -1.08 -27.35
N LEU A 145 10.91 -2.12 -27.76
CA LEU A 145 10.86 -3.43 -27.14
C LEU A 145 12.09 -3.55 -26.26
N TRP A 146 11.88 -3.60 -24.95
CA TRP A 146 12.92 -3.65 -23.95
C TRP A 146 12.98 -5.02 -23.27
N VAL A 147 14.18 -5.55 -23.10
CA VAL A 147 14.46 -6.66 -22.19
C VAL A 147 15.14 -6.12 -20.96
N VAL A 148 14.61 -6.50 -19.79
CA VAL A 148 15.20 -6.21 -18.50
C VAL A 148 15.86 -7.47 -17.98
N LEU A 149 17.16 -7.36 -17.72
CA LEU A 149 17.98 -8.42 -17.16
C LEU A 149 18.31 -8.05 -15.73
N THR A 150 18.26 -9.04 -14.83
CA THR A 150 18.74 -8.90 -13.45
C THR A 150 20.07 -9.63 -13.31
N THR A 151 20.95 -9.10 -12.45
CA THR A 151 22.31 -9.64 -12.27
C THR A 151 22.60 -9.97 -10.80
N ASP A 152 22.93 -11.23 -10.52
CA ASP A 152 23.17 -11.73 -9.16
C ASP A 152 24.59 -11.48 -8.65
N ASP A 153 25.51 -11.05 -9.52
CA ASP A 153 26.91 -10.80 -9.19
C ASP A 153 27.33 -9.33 -9.36
N GLU A 154 28.41 -8.96 -8.66
CA GLU A 154 29.20 -7.76 -8.95
C GLU A 154 29.88 -7.92 -10.30
N ILE A 155 29.15 -7.59 -11.36
CA ILE A 155 29.65 -7.64 -12.70
C ILE A 155 30.33 -6.31 -13.03
N ALA A 156 31.60 -6.36 -13.41
CA ALA A 156 32.31 -5.22 -13.99
C ALA A 156 31.69 -4.84 -15.34
N GLU A 157 31.41 -3.55 -15.51
CA GLU A 157 30.64 -2.94 -16.60
C GLU A 157 31.10 -3.33 -18.02
N THR A 158 32.38 -3.65 -18.21
CA THR A 158 33.01 -3.72 -19.55
C THR A 158 32.95 -5.08 -20.27
N ASN A 159 32.92 -6.21 -19.55
CA ASN A 159 32.99 -7.53 -20.20
C ASN A 159 31.63 -8.19 -20.40
N LEU A 160 30.63 -7.83 -19.59
CA LEU A 160 29.29 -8.42 -19.68
C LEU A 160 28.44 -7.81 -20.79
N GLU A 161 28.78 -6.61 -21.24
CA GLU A 161 28.05 -5.92 -22.31
C GLU A 161 28.04 -6.76 -23.60
N TYR A 162 29.20 -7.22 -24.08
CA TYR A 162 29.28 -7.80 -25.43
C TYR A 162 28.59 -9.16 -25.57
N GLU A 163 28.85 -10.11 -24.67
CA GLU A 163 28.31 -11.47 -24.78
C GLU A 163 26.77 -11.51 -24.62
N VAL A 164 26.24 -10.73 -23.69
CA VAL A 164 24.79 -10.60 -23.47
C VAL A 164 24.12 -9.90 -24.65
N ILE A 165 24.73 -8.82 -25.15
CA ILE A 165 24.16 -8.05 -26.26
C ILE A 165 24.11 -8.90 -27.52
N ASP A 166 25.20 -9.59 -27.86
CA ASP A 166 25.31 -10.36 -29.11
C ASP A 166 24.32 -11.53 -29.16
N SER A 167 23.95 -12.07 -27.99
CA SER A 167 23.01 -13.17 -27.89
C SER A 167 21.54 -12.73 -27.81
N ILE A 168 21.25 -11.60 -27.13
CA ILE A 168 19.88 -11.12 -26.90
C ILE A 168 19.38 -10.22 -28.03
N VAL A 169 20.21 -9.31 -28.55
CA VAL A 169 19.78 -8.32 -29.56
C VAL A 169 19.22 -8.96 -30.83
N PRO A 170 19.79 -10.04 -31.40
CA PRO A 170 19.19 -10.71 -32.57
C PRO A 170 17.77 -11.23 -32.30
N ILE A 171 17.54 -11.77 -31.09
CA ILE A 171 16.22 -12.24 -30.67
C ILE A 171 15.24 -11.06 -30.55
N LEU A 172 15.66 -9.95 -29.92
CA LEU A 172 14.82 -8.74 -29.85
C LEU A 172 14.48 -8.19 -31.22
N ARG A 173 15.43 -8.13 -32.15
CA ARG A 173 15.19 -7.62 -33.50
C ARG A 173 14.18 -8.47 -34.24
N SER A 174 14.31 -9.80 -34.17
CA SER A 174 13.34 -10.73 -34.75
C SER A 174 11.95 -10.52 -34.15
N LEU A 175 11.84 -10.37 -32.82
CA LEU A 175 10.57 -10.06 -32.17
C LEU A 175 10.00 -8.70 -32.60
N ALA A 176 10.84 -7.67 -32.73
CA ALA A 176 10.43 -6.34 -33.15
C ALA A 176 9.95 -6.30 -34.61
N GLU A 177 10.58 -7.07 -35.49
CA GLU A 177 10.17 -7.23 -36.89
C GLU A 177 8.81 -7.93 -37.01
N GLU A 178 8.62 -9.03 -36.26
CA GLU A 178 7.34 -9.74 -36.17
C GLU A 178 6.20 -8.84 -35.65
N LEU A 179 6.51 -7.94 -34.72
CA LEU A 179 5.58 -6.92 -34.23
C LEU A 179 5.35 -5.81 -35.26
N GLY A 180 6.39 -5.38 -35.99
CA GLY A 180 6.30 -4.35 -37.02
C GLY A 180 5.41 -4.74 -38.21
N ASN A 181 5.35 -6.03 -38.52
CA ASN A 181 4.52 -6.57 -39.62
C ASN A 181 3.02 -6.62 -39.30
N LEU A 182 2.61 -6.31 -38.06
CA LEU A 182 1.22 -6.29 -37.68
C LEU A 182 0.51 -5.01 -38.11
N LYS A 183 -0.53 -5.15 -38.94
CA LYS A 183 -1.48 -4.08 -39.22
C LYS A 183 -2.45 -3.94 -38.04
N ILE A 184 -2.14 -3.03 -37.10
CA ILE A 184 -3.03 -2.81 -35.95
C ILE A 184 -4.25 -1.95 -36.33
N LEU A 185 -5.43 -2.47 -36.03
CA LEU A 185 -6.72 -1.81 -36.28
C LEU A 185 -7.11 -0.74 -35.24
N SER A 186 -6.41 -0.58 -34.11
CA SER A 186 -6.84 0.37 -33.08
C SER A 186 -5.70 1.12 -32.39
N ARG A 187 -5.63 2.44 -32.58
CA ARG A 187 -4.43 3.25 -32.35
C ARG A 187 -4.43 4.13 -31.09
N LYS A 188 -5.38 4.04 -30.15
CA LYS A 188 -5.36 4.93 -28.96
C LYS A 188 -6.29 4.56 -27.78
N PHE A 189 -7.37 3.84 -28.03
CA PHE A 189 -8.50 3.79 -27.07
C PHE A 189 -8.28 2.90 -25.83
N TYR A 190 -7.47 1.84 -25.91
CA TYR A 190 -7.35 0.87 -24.82
C TYR A 190 -6.48 1.37 -23.65
N ARG A 191 -5.43 2.16 -23.93
CA ARG A 191 -4.52 2.74 -22.91
C ARG A 191 -5.26 3.60 -21.88
N GLU A 192 -6.38 4.23 -22.26
CA GLU A 192 -7.11 5.14 -21.38
C GLU A 192 -8.12 4.43 -20.48
N ARG A 193 -8.74 3.33 -20.92
CA ARG A 193 -9.90 2.77 -20.22
C ARG A 193 -9.50 2.10 -18.90
N PHE A 194 -8.41 1.34 -18.90
CA PHE A 194 -7.94 0.67 -17.69
C PHE A 194 -7.39 1.67 -16.68
N PHE A 195 -6.54 2.60 -17.14
CA PHE A 195 -5.93 3.61 -16.29
C PHE A 195 -6.98 4.44 -15.54
N LYS A 196 -8.06 4.83 -16.21
CA LYS A 196 -9.17 5.55 -15.58
C LYS A 196 -9.83 4.75 -14.46
N LYS A 197 -10.00 3.42 -14.62
CA LYS A 197 -10.61 2.56 -13.58
C LYS A 197 -9.71 2.37 -12.38
N SER A 198 -8.44 2.00 -12.58
CA SER A 198 -7.50 1.83 -11.47
C SER A 198 -7.33 3.13 -10.69
N PHE A 199 -7.20 4.25 -11.41
CA PHE A 199 -7.07 5.57 -10.81
C PHE A 199 -8.23 5.91 -9.87
N VAL A 200 -9.48 5.60 -10.25
CA VAL A 200 -10.63 5.85 -9.36
C VAL A 200 -10.56 5.00 -8.09
N ILE A 201 -10.17 3.72 -8.22
CA ILE A 201 -10.01 2.83 -7.05
C ILE A 201 -8.90 3.36 -6.14
N ASP A 202 -7.77 3.78 -6.70
CA ASP A 202 -6.64 4.34 -5.95
C ASP A 202 -7.05 5.63 -5.21
N CYS A 203 -7.86 6.48 -5.85
CA CYS A 203 -8.43 7.67 -5.20
C CYS A 203 -9.36 7.30 -4.03
N ILE A 204 -10.17 6.25 -4.16
CA ILE A 204 -11.03 5.77 -3.06
C ILE A 204 -10.17 5.29 -1.90
N ILE A 205 -9.17 4.44 -2.15
CA ILE A 205 -8.25 3.91 -1.12
C ILE A 205 -7.53 5.07 -0.42
N ALA A 206 -7.02 6.03 -1.18
CA ALA A 206 -6.35 7.19 -0.62
C ALA A 206 -7.31 8.14 0.13
N GLY A 207 -8.58 8.23 -0.26
CA GLY A 207 -9.60 8.95 0.52
C GLY A 207 -9.84 8.28 1.87
N MET A 208 -9.91 6.95 1.89
CA MET A 208 -10.18 6.16 3.09
C MET A 208 -9.08 6.27 4.15
N ILE A 209 -7.80 6.44 3.79
CA ILE A 209 -6.72 6.57 4.79
C ILE A 209 -6.71 7.94 5.48
N ILE A 210 -7.20 8.98 4.82
CA ILE A 210 -7.17 10.36 5.33
C ILE A 210 -8.00 10.49 6.60
N TYR A 211 -9.21 9.93 6.59
CA TYR A 211 -10.14 10.05 7.72
C TYR A 211 -9.57 9.52 9.04
N PRO A 212 -9.12 8.25 9.14
CA PRO A 212 -8.58 7.72 10.39
C PRO A 212 -7.28 8.38 10.81
N VAL A 213 -6.41 8.78 9.88
CA VAL A 213 -5.20 9.54 10.21
C VAL A 213 -5.56 10.90 10.81
N SER A 214 -6.54 11.60 10.22
CA SER A 214 -7.02 12.87 10.76
C SER A 214 -7.58 12.69 12.17
N GLN A 215 -8.38 11.64 12.40
CA GLN A 215 -8.97 11.37 13.71
C GLN A 215 -7.92 10.93 14.74
N PHE A 216 -6.89 10.20 14.30
CA PHE A 216 -5.76 9.83 15.16
C PHE A 216 -5.02 11.06 15.67
N LEU A 217 -4.73 12.02 14.78
CA LEU A 217 -4.04 13.27 15.15
C LEU A 217 -4.87 14.15 16.10
N THR A 218 -6.20 14.16 15.96
CA THR A 218 -7.08 14.95 16.85
C THR A 218 -7.38 14.24 18.17
N THR A 219 -7.28 12.91 18.21
CA THR A 219 -7.55 12.08 19.41
C THR A 219 -6.34 11.95 20.33
N THR A 220 -5.26 12.70 20.10
CA THR A 220 -4.06 12.66 20.95
C THR A 220 -4.31 13.18 22.39
N TYR A 221 -5.50 13.72 22.68
CA TYR A 221 -5.90 14.12 24.03
C TYR A 221 -6.44 12.92 24.84
N PRO A 222 -6.14 12.84 26.14
CA PRO A 222 -6.51 11.69 26.98
C PRO A 222 -8.02 11.51 27.15
N PHE A 223 -8.81 12.55 26.89
CA PHE A 223 -10.26 12.50 26.90
C PHE A 223 -10.83 12.85 25.53
N PRO A 224 -11.92 12.19 25.10
CA PRO A 224 -12.66 11.16 25.84
C PRO A 224 -12.00 9.77 25.80
N TYR A 225 -12.02 9.07 26.95
CA TYR A 225 -11.38 7.76 27.19
C TYR A 225 -12.41 6.63 27.18
N PHE A 226 -12.16 5.54 26.46
CA PHE A 226 -13.03 4.35 26.47
C PHE A 226 -12.56 3.36 27.53
N TYR A 227 -13.50 2.90 28.35
CA TYR A 227 -13.23 2.02 29.48
C TYR A 227 -12.72 0.64 29.05
N ASN A 228 -13.40 0.04 28.06
CA ASN A 228 -13.00 -1.21 27.46
C ASN A 228 -13.03 -1.08 25.93
N ASN A 229 -11.84 -1.08 25.31
CA ASN A 229 -11.72 -0.99 23.86
C ASN A 229 -11.81 -2.34 23.15
N SER A 230 -11.78 -3.48 23.86
CA SER A 230 -11.75 -4.80 23.21
C SER A 230 -12.92 -4.99 22.26
N ASP A 231 -14.12 -4.69 22.74
CA ASP A 231 -15.36 -4.96 22.01
C ASP A 231 -15.48 -3.97 20.84
N LEU A 232 -15.10 -2.71 21.07
CA LEU A 232 -15.01 -1.70 20.01
C LEU A 232 -14.02 -2.11 18.91
N TYR A 233 -12.85 -2.66 19.26
CA TYR A 233 -11.88 -3.15 18.29
C TYR A 233 -12.39 -4.38 17.53
N ILE A 234 -13.06 -5.32 18.20
CA ILE A 234 -13.64 -6.51 17.55
C ILE A 234 -14.72 -6.09 16.55
N HIS A 235 -15.66 -5.23 16.96
CA HIS A 235 -16.71 -4.76 16.07
C HIS A 235 -16.15 -3.89 14.92
N ALA A 236 -15.13 -3.07 15.19
CA ALA A 236 -14.40 -2.34 14.14
C ALA A 236 -13.71 -3.27 13.15
N ALA A 237 -13.10 -4.37 13.62
CA ALA A 237 -12.47 -5.37 12.77
C ALA A 237 -13.49 -6.11 11.90
N ILE A 238 -14.65 -6.49 12.47
CA ILE A 238 -15.74 -7.12 11.73
C ILE A 238 -16.24 -6.19 10.61
N LEU A 239 -16.56 -4.93 10.94
CA LEU A 239 -16.98 -3.94 9.95
C LEU A 239 -15.92 -3.69 8.88
N ALA A 240 -14.65 -3.64 9.27
CA ALA A 240 -13.53 -3.45 8.34
C ALA A 240 -13.38 -4.63 7.37
N ILE A 241 -13.54 -5.87 7.84
CA ILE A 241 -13.52 -7.07 7.00
C ILE A 241 -14.70 -7.04 6.02
N ILE A 242 -15.90 -6.74 6.50
CA ILE A 242 -17.09 -6.63 5.64
C ILE A 242 -16.88 -5.58 4.55
N LEU A 243 -16.41 -4.38 4.92
CA LEU A 243 -16.11 -3.29 3.98
C LEU A 243 -15.01 -3.69 2.98
N LEU A 244 -13.94 -4.31 3.45
CA LEU A 244 -12.83 -4.75 2.60
C LEU A 244 -13.28 -5.81 1.59
N VAL A 245 -14.07 -6.80 2.03
CA VAL A 245 -14.64 -7.83 1.13
C VAL A 245 -15.53 -7.18 0.08
N MET A 246 -16.41 -6.25 0.47
CA MET A 246 -17.25 -5.51 -0.49
C MET A 246 -16.40 -4.73 -1.51
N LEU A 247 -15.34 -4.06 -1.06
CA LEU A 247 -14.43 -3.33 -1.95
C LEU A 247 -13.68 -4.28 -2.88
N VAL A 248 -13.15 -5.40 -2.38
CA VAL A 248 -12.46 -6.40 -3.19
C VAL A 248 -13.39 -6.97 -4.26
N LEU A 249 -14.62 -7.36 -3.89
CA LEU A 249 -15.63 -7.84 -4.85
C LEU A 249 -15.98 -6.76 -5.88
N GLY A 250 -16.12 -5.50 -5.44
CA GLY A 250 -16.33 -4.36 -6.31
C GLY A 250 -15.19 -4.19 -7.33
N VAL A 251 -13.94 -4.32 -6.89
CA VAL A 251 -12.76 -4.27 -7.77
C VAL A 251 -12.75 -5.45 -8.74
N VAL A 252 -12.96 -6.68 -8.28
CA VAL A 252 -13.01 -7.87 -9.14
C VAL A 252 -14.08 -7.74 -10.22
N PHE A 253 -15.28 -7.28 -9.86
CA PHE A 253 -16.36 -7.07 -10.82
C PHE A 253 -16.09 -5.92 -11.79
N TRP A 254 -15.60 -4.78 -11.28
CA TRP A 254 -15.38 -3.58 -12.10
C TRP A 254 -14.16 -3.70 -13.02
N MET A 255 -13.12 -4.39 -12.55
CA MET A 255 -11.85 -4.62 -13.26
C MET A 255 -11.82 -5.94 -14.03
N LYS A 256 -12.99 -6.60 -14.18
CA LYS A 256 -13.12 -7.80 -14.99
C LYS A 256 -12.46 -7.59 -16.36
N ASN A 257 -11.64 -8.56 -16.75
CA ASN A 257 -10.81 -8.57 -17.96
C ASN A 257 -9.55 -7.70 -17.94
N SER A 258 -9.10 -7.22 -16.78
CA SER A 258 -7.78 -6.59 -16.70
C SER A 258 -6.70 -7.53 -16.21
N SER A 259 -5.57 -7.53 -16.92
CA SER A 259 -4.33 -8.18 -16.49
C SER A 259 -3.73 -7.60 -15.19
N ARG A 260 -4.13 -6.38 -14.79
CA ARG A 260 -3.59 -5.62 -13.65
C ARG A 260 -4.50 -5.58 -12.42
N ALA A 261 -5.67 -6.23 -12.47
CA ALA A 261 -6.62 -6.23 -11.36
C ALA A 261 -6.01 -6.70 -10.03
N HIS A 262 -5.12 -7.69 -10.08
CA HIS A 262 -4.44 -8.23 -8.90
C HIS A 262 -3.56 -7.20 -8.18
N VAL A 263 -2.87 -6.31 -8.91
CA VAL A 263 -2.03 -5.26 -8.31
C VAL A 263 -2.90 -4.31 -7.48
N VAL A 264 -4.02 -3.87 -8.05
CA VAL A 264 -4.97 -2.99 -7.38
C VAL A 264 -5.59 -3.68 -6.16
N ILE A 265 -5.87 -4.98 -6.25
CA ILE A 265 -6.37 -5.77 -5.10
C ILE A 265 -5.32 -5.86 -3.99
N LEU A 266 -4.04 -6.08 -4.32
CA LEU A 266 -2.97 -6.09 -3.31
C LEU A 266 -2.82 -4.74 -2.62
N GLU A 267 -2.87 -3.65 -3.37
CA GLU A 267 -2.84 -2.30 -2.81
C GLU A 267 -4.07 -2.04 -1.91
N LEU A 268 -5.26 -2.47 -2.35
CA LEU A 268 -6.48 -2.43 -1.56
C LEU A 268 -6.38 -3.28 -0.29
N LEU A 269 -5.80 -4.48 -0.34
CA LEU A 269 -5.65 -5.34 0.83
C LEU A 269 -4.65 -4.73 1.83
N LEU A 270 -3.55 -4.15 1.37
CA LEU A 270 -2.54 -3.58 2.27
C LEU A 270 -2.98 -2.24 2.86
N ILE A 271 -3.33 -1.28 2.01
CA ILE A 271 -3.68 0.09 2.43
C ILE A 271 -5.14 0.14 2.87
N GLY A 272 -6.02 -0.50 2.11
CA GLY A 272 -7.46 -0.51 2.39
C GLY A 272 -7.81 -1.28 3.66
N ALA A 273 -7.10 -2.36 4.05
CA ALA A 273 -7.36 -3.02 5.34
C ALA A 273 -7.08 -2.10 6.53
N ILE A 274 -5.91 -1.45 6.55
CA ILE A 274 -5.53 -0.50 7.62
C ILE A 274 -6.52 0.67 7.65
N SER A 275 -6.87 1.19 6.47
CA SER A 275 -7.79 2.33 6.34
C SER A 275 -9.22 1.98 6.75
N SER A 276 -9.69 0.79 6.38
CA SER A 276 -11.04 0.29 6.73
C SER A 276 -11.16 0.04 8.23
N PHE A 277 -10.13 -0.54 8.86
CA PHE A 277 -10.09 -0.73 10.30
C PHE A 277 -10.12 0.60 11.04
N GLY A 278 -9.21 1.52 10.70
CA GLY A 278 -9.18 2.84 11.33
C GLY A 278 -10.49 3.59 11.15
N SER A 279 -11.05 3.59 9.93
CA SER A 279 -12.31 4.28 9.65
C SER A 279 -13.47 3.68 10.44
N SER A 280 -13.58 2.35 10.47
CA SER A 280 -14.63 1.66 11.23
C SER A 280 -14.51 1.94 12.72
N TYR A 281 -13.30 1.91 13.28
CA TYR A 281 -13.04 2.25 14.68
C TYR A 281 -13.50 3.68 15.01
N TYR A 282 -13.09 4.67 14.22
CA TYR A 282 -13.44 6.06 14.49
C TYR A 282 -14.91 6.38 14.24
N ILE A 283 -15.54 5.76 13.23
CA ILE A 283 -16.98 5.90 12.99
C ILE A 283 -17.77 5.29 14.15
N LEU A 284 -17.44 4.06 14.58
CA LEU A 284 -18.09 3.44 15.73
C LEU A 284 -17.89 4.25 17.01
N ARG A 285 -16.67 4.74 17.27
CA ARG A 285 -16.37 5.63 18.39
C ARG A 285 -17.22 6.89 18.34
N TYR A 286 -17.28 7.57 17.19
CA TYR A 286 -18.03 8.80 17.02
C TYR A 286 -19.54 8.57 17.22
N ALA A 287 -20.09 7.56 16.54
CA ALA A 287 -21.49 7.17 16.64
C ALA A 287 -21.87 6.79 18.07
N ASN A 288 -21.01 6.03 18.76
CA ASN A 288 -21.20 5.69 20.16
C ASN A 288 -21.32 6.93 21.06
N MET A 289 -20.57 7.99 20.77
CA MET A 289 -20.53 9.19 21.59
C MET A 289 -21.66 10.19 21.33
N HIS A 290 -22.23 10.21 20.11
CA HIS A 290 -23.09 11.31 19.67
C HIS A 290 -24.50 10.91 19.23
N LEU A 291 -24.81 9.62 19.02
CA LEU A 291 -26.13 9.22 18.49
C LEU A 291 -27.24 9.11 19.54
N ILE A 292 -26.93 9.04 20.85
CA ILE A 292 -27.94 9.16 21.92
C ILE A 292 -27.49 10.24 22.89
N ASP A 293 -28.48 11.02 23.34
CA ASP A 293 -28.36 11.96 24.45
C ASP A 293 -28.49 11.17 25.77
N GLU A 294 -27.36 10.79 26.36
CA GLU A 294 -27.35 9.82 27.46
C GLU A 294 -27.27 10.44 28.85
N LYS A 295 -27.89 9.71 29.79
CA LYS A 295 -27.78 9.94 31.23
C LYS A 295 -26.31 9.80 31.66
N VAL A 296 -25.72 10.90 32.07
CA VAL A 296 -24.36 10.94 32.62
C VAL A 296 -24.38 10.31 34.02
N ASN A 297 -23.74 9.16 34.17
CA ASN A 297 -23.53 8.55 35.48
C ASN A 297 -22.32 9.21 36.14
N VAL A 298 -22.55 9.97 37.20
CA VAL A 298 -21.48 10.58 37.99
C VAL A 298 -21.09 9.60 39.08
N ILE A 299 -19.89 9.04 38.99
CA ILE A 299 -19.36 8.08 39.97
C ILE A 299 -18.23 8.74 40.75
N GLU A 300 -18.26 8.64 42.09
CA GLU A 300 -17.15 9.07 42.92
C GLU A 300 -16.10 7.95 43.03
N THR A 301 -14.85 8.26 42.68
CA THR A 301 -13.70 7.35 42.86
C THR A 301 -12.58 8.04 43.65
N ARG A 302 -11.57 7.27 44.06
CA ARG A 302 -10.37 7.77 44.76
C ARG A 302 -9.12 7.48 43.93
N LEU A 303 -8.24 8.46 43.85
CA LEU A 303 -6.91 8.27 43.30
C LEU A 303 -6.04 7.51 44.31
N VAL A 304 -5.48 6.38 43.89
CA VAL A 304 -4.69 5.49 44.77
C VAL A 304 -3.21 5.80 44.65
N GLU A 305 -2.72 5.90 43.41
CA GLU A 305 -1.28 5.91 43.15
C GLU A 305 -0.94 6.80 41.95
N TYR A 306 0.24 7.42 42.03
CA TYR A 306 0.87 8.13 40.94
C TYR A 306 2.02 7.31 40.36
N LYS A 307 2.11 7.25 39.03
CA LYS A 307 3.24 6.62 38.36
C LYS A 307 3.88 7.61 37.40
N ILE A 308 5.18 7.86 37.60
CA ILE A 308 6.01 8.58 36.65
C ILE A 308 6.96 7.55 36.04
N LYS A 309 6.84 7.33 34.74
CA LYS A 309 7.73 6.42 34.01
C LYS A 309 8.69 7.25 33.17
N LEU A 310 9.99 7.11 33.44
CA LEU A 310 11.03 7.71 32.60
C LEU A 310 11.31 6.78 31.42
N ILE A 311 10.96 7.22 30.21
CA ILE A 311 11.24 6.46 28.99
C ILE A 311 12.49 7.01 28.30
N GLU A 312 13.48 6.14 28.12
CA GLU A 312 14.69 6.43 27.35
C GLU A 312 14.43 6.26 25.85
N ARG A 313 14.45 7.37 25.10
CA ARG A 313 14.18 7.37 23.66
C ARG A 313 15.50 7.47 22.88
N ASN A 314 16.30 6.40 22.86
CA ASN A 314 17.37 6.17 21.87
C ASN A 314 18.11 4.84 22.10
N LYS A 315 17.41 3.70 22.04
CA LYS A 315 18.12 2.41 22.02
C LYS A 315 18.91 2.15 20.72
N PHE A 316 18.62 2.89 19.64
CA PHE A 316 19.09 2.55 18.29
C PHE A 316 20.16 3.45 17.68
N LYS A 317 20.61 4.54 18.35
CA LYS A 317 21.70 5.39 17.83
C LYS A 317 22.67 5.81 18.95
N PRO A 318 23.81 5.12 19.12
CA PRO A 318 24.72 5.34 20.26
C PRO A 318 25.38 6.73 20.26
N TRP A 319 25.40 7.44 19.13
CA TRP A 319 26.12 8.71 18.96
C TRP A 319 25.30 9.98 19.29
N ARG A 320 24.01 9.86 19.65
CA ARG A 320 23.18 11.02 20.03
C ARG A 320 22.96 11.05 21.54
N LYS A 321 23.10 12.23 22.16
CA LYS A 321 22.76 12.46 23.58
C LYS A 321 21.40 11.81 23.90
N LYS A 322 21.37 10.99 24.97
CA LYS A 322 20.15 10.35 25.46
C LYS A 322 19.12 11.43 25.79
N ARG A 323 17.91 11.30 25.24
CA ARG A 323 16.76 12.13 25.61
C ARG A 323 15.79 11.25 26.40
N TYR A 324 15.41 11.73 27.58
CA TYR A 324 14.38 11.11 28.42
C TYR A 324 13.09 11.89 28.25
N TYR A 325 11.98 11.18 28.18
CA TYR A 325 10.64 11.76 28.26
C TYR A 325 9.94 11.17 29.49
N LYS A 326 9.20 12.01 30.22
CA LYS A 326 8.39 11.59 31.36
C LYS A 326 7.00 11.21 30.83
N GLU A 327 6.57 9.98 31.09
CA GLU A 327 5.17 9.58 30.98
C GLU A 327 4.53 9.68 32.36
N TYR A 328 3.38 10.35 32.40
CA TYR A 328 2.61 10.58 33.61
C TYR A 328 1.36 9.71 33.57
N SER A 329 1.21 8.82 34.55
CA SER A 329 0.04 7.94 34.65
C SER A 329 -0.62 8.07 36.02
N LEU A 330 -1.94 8.11 36.04
CA LEU A 330 -2.78 8.14 37.25
C LEU A 330 -3.46 6.78 37.43
N ALA A 331 -3.35 6.18 38.62
CA ALA A 331 -4.01 4.91 38.93
C ALA A 331 -5.22 5.11 39.85
N PHE A 332 -6.39 4.73 39.37
CA PHE A 332 -7.67 4.81 40.08
C PHE A 332 -8.15 3.42 40.47
N LEU A 333 -8.95 3.33 41.54
CA LEU A 333 -9.75 2.11 41.76
C LEU A 333 -10.77 1.97 40.62
N ASP A 334 -10.88 0.76 40.10
CA ASP A 334 -11.88 0.40 39.10
C ASP A 334 -13.27 0.73 39.65
N TRP A 335 -13.93 1.70 39.01
CA TRP A 335 -15.26 2.19 39.41
C TRP A 335 -16.42 1.39 38.81
N THR A 336 -16.13 0.34 38.03
CA THR A 336 -17.15 -0.53 37.42
C THR A 336 -17.35 -1.84 38.17
N CYS A 337 -16.40 -2.23 39.02
CA CYS A 337 -16.49 -3.38 39.90
C CYS A 337 -16.24 -2.96 41.35
N ASN A 338 -16.77 -3.71 42.32
CA ASN A 338 -16.34 -3.60 43.72
C ASN A 338 -15.00 -4.31 43.97
N CYS A 339 -14.12 -4.34 42.98
CA CYS A 339 -12.87 -5.09 43.03
C CYS A 339 -11.68 -4.13 43.17
N SER A 340 -10.64 -4.54 43.91
CA SER A 340 -9.43 -3.74 44.13
C SER A 340 -8.53 -3.65 42.88
N LYS A 341 -9.09 -3.79 41.68
CA LYS A 341 -8.35 -3.61 40.43
C LYS A 341 -8.09 -2.13 40.21
N MET A 342 -6.92 -1.82 39.67
CA MET A 342 -6.51 -0.45 39.35
C MET A 342 -6.60 -0.21 37.85
N ILE A 343 -7.11 0.96 37.48
CA ILE A 343 -7.12 1.47 36.11
C ILE A 343 -6.06 2.55 36.02
N THR A 344 -5.09 2.36 35.12
CA THR A 344 -4.06 3.35 34.83
C THR A 344 -4.46 4.20 33.63
N LEU A 345 -4.50 5.51 33.82
CA LEU A 345 -4.76 6.49 32.76
C LEU A 345 -3.49 7.30 32.50
N ASP A 346 -3.01 7.28 31.26
CA ASP A 346 -1.92 8.15 30.82
C ASP A 346 -2.48 9.55 30.60
N VAL A 347 -1.84 10.54 31.23
CA VAL A 347 -2.28 11.94 31.22
C VAL A 347 -1.13 12.87 30.84
N SER A 348 -1.46 14.09 30.42
CA SER A 348 -0.45 15.13 30.25
C SER A 348 0.06 15.63 31.60
N GLU A 349 1.27 16.21 31.61
CA GLU A 349 1.87 16.85 32.80
C GLU A 349 0.92 17.87 33.44
N ASN A 350 0.32 18.75 32.63
CA ASN A 350 -0.66 19.75 33.10
C ASN A 350 -1.90 19.16 33.76
N ILE A 351 -2.30 17.94 33.37
CA ILE A 351 -3.41 17.23 34.03
C ILE A 351 -2.88 16.60 35.31
N TYR A 352 -1.75 15.89 35.25
CA TYR A 352 -1.13 15.21 36.38
C TYR A 352 -0.89 16.14 37.59
N GLU A 353 -0.35 17.34 37.36
CA GLU A 353 -0.06 18.33 38.42
C GLU A 353 -1.32 18.83 39.16
N LYS A 354 -2.51 18.68 38.58
CA LYS A 354 -3.78 19.11 39.20
C LYS A 354 -4.35 18.09 40.19
N PHE A 355 -3.80 16.88 40.26
CA PHE A 355 -4.33 15.80 41.11
C PHE A 355 -3.56 15.78 42.43
N ILE A 356 -4.26 15.60 43.55
CA ILE A 356 -3.68 15.35 44.89
C ILE A 356 -3.95 13.89 45.32
N GLN A 357 -2.98 13.23 45.95
CA GLN A 357 -3.11 11.82 46.33
C GLN A 357 -4.30 11.65 47.27
N TYR A 358 -5.06 10.56 47.10
CA TYR A 358 -6.22 10.22 47.94
C TYR A 358 -7.38 11.21 47.87
N GLN A 359 -7.31 12.23 47.01
CA GLN A 359 -8.45 13.09 46.73
C GLN A 359 -9.57 12.30 46.04
N LYS A 360 -10.82 12.65 46.35
CA LYS A 360 -12.00 12.11 45.66
C LYS A 360 -12.20 12.81 44.32
N PHE A 361 -12.58 12.05 43.30
CA PHE A 361 -12.86 12.55 41.96
C PHE A 361 -14.25 12.10 41.50
N LYS A 362 -14.94 12.98 40.77
CA LYS A 362 -16.14 12.66 40.00
C LYS A 362 -15.72 12.24 38.60
N VAL A 363 -16.07 11.01 38.24
CA VAL A 363 -15.90 10.46 36.90
C VAL A 363 -17.26 10.56 36.19
N HIS A 364 -17.27 11.26 35.06
CA HIS A 364 -18.46 11.37 34.21
C HIS A 364 -18.45 10.22 33.21
N LEU A 365 -19.15 9.14 33.57
CA LEU A 365 -19.23 7.91 32.78
C LEU A 365 -20.50 7.91 31.93
N HIS A 366 -20.32 7.78 30.63
CA HIS A 366 -21.39 7.67 29.64
C HIS A 366 -21.48 6.22 29.16
N THR A 367 -22.67 5.76 28.81
CA THR A 367 -22.90 4.38 28.34
C THR A 367 -22.81 4.24 26.83
N GLY A 368 -22.85 5.27 26.01
CA GLY A 368 -22.71 5.20 24.56
C GLY A 368 -23.78 4.39 23.79
N TYR A 369 -24.04 4.80 22.56
CA TYR A 369 -25.09 4.22 21.71
C TYR A 369 -25.01 2.69 21.55
N PHE A 370 -23.79 2.16 21.43
CA PHE A 370 -23.55 0.72 21.27
C PHE A 370 -23.25 0.02 22.60
N GLY A 371 -23.47 0.70 23.74
CA GLY A 371 -23.14 0.21 25.07
C GLY A 371 -21.66 0.33 25.45
N TYR A 372 -20.81 0.92 24.59
CA TYR A 372 -19.41 1.13 24.95
C TYR A 372 -19.29 2.30 25.92
N LYS A 373 -18.88 1.98 27.14
CA LYS A 373 -18.69 2.97 28.18
C LYS A 373 -17.48 3.85 27.91
N TRP A 374 -17.65 5.16 28.07
CA TRP A 374 -16.58 6.14 27.89
C TRP A 374 -16.65 7.24 28.95
N VAL A 375 -15.48 7.78 29.30
CA VAL A 375 -15.30 8.84 30.29
C VAL A 375 -15.10 10.15 29.54
N SER A 376 -15.98 11.13 29.79
CA SER A 376 -15.85 12.46 29.20
C SER A 376 -14.86 13.34 29.95
N SER A 377 -14.86 13.22 31.27
CA SER A 377 -14.06 14.07 32.16
C SER A 377 -13.89 13.42 33.54
N ILE A 378 -12.81 13.79 34.20
CA ILE A 378 -12.53 13.48 35.62
C ILE A 378 -12.29 14.81 36.32
N GLN A 379 -13.08 15.11 37.34
CA GLN A 379 -13.02 16.38 38.08
C GLN A 379 -12.81 16.13 39.57
N PRO A 380 -11.98 16.92 40.28
CA PRO A 380 -11.86 16.81 41.73
C PRO A 380 -13.19 17.16 42.41
N VAL A 381 -13.54 16.45 43.49
CA VAL A 381 -14.64 16.87 44.38
C VAL A 381 -14.15 18.08 45.18
N GLU A 382 -14.82 19.23 45.05
CA GLU A 382 -14.53 20.39 45.91
C GLU A 382 -14.80 20.02 47.36
N ASN A 383 -13.74 20.06 48.20
CA ASN A 383 -13.91 19.91 49.64
C ASN A 383 -14.62 21.16 50.16
N SER A 384 -15.91 21.05 50.46
CA SER A 384 -16.76 22.13 50.96
C SER A 384 -16.42 22.59 52.39
N GLN A 385 -15.21 22.33 52.91
CA GLN A 385 -14.83 22.52 54.31
C GLN A 385 -13.61 23.43 54.55
N THR A 386 -13.08 24.10 53.52
CA THR A 386 -12.11 25.20 53.71
C THR A 386 -12.74 26.51 53.25
N ARG A 387 -13.61 27.07 54.11
CA ARG A 387 -13.94 28.50 54.14
C ARG A 387 -13.92 28.99 55.57
#